data_AF-A0A8R2JLM6-F1
#
_entry.id   AF-A0A8R2JLM6-F1
#
_cell.length_a   1.000
_cell.length_b   1.000
_cell.length_c   1.000
_cell.angle_alpha   90.00
_cell.angle_beta   90.00
_cell.angle_gamma   90.00
#
_symmetry.space_group_name_H-M   'P 1'
#
loop_
_entity.id
_entity.type
_entity.pdbx_description
1 polymer ?
#
loop_
_entity_poly.entity_id
_entity_poly.type
_entity_poly.pdbx_seq_one_letter_code
_entity_poly.pdbx_strand_id
1 'polypeptide(L)'
;MCLWLHNLQNKLFGVITIWNEHNHSINTAEALRYLKATDDLRQTFEEYMNDGMTMTEAIRYHESVMTMMNCSAEDFANARLNPIYRTVQNWHEKWRSTHLGPRTGQGVIMVCY
;
A
#
# COMPACT_ATOMS: atom_id res chain seq x y z
N MET A 1 12.66 18.50 16.33
CA MET A 1 11.37 19.01 16.85
C MET A 1 10.93 18.06 17.96
N CYS A 2 11.02 18.49 19.23
CA CYS A 2 10.74 17.64 20.39
C CYS A 2 9.25 17.62 20.71
N LEU A 3 8.63 16.43 20.74
CA LEU A 3 7.30 16.24 21.32
C LEU A 3 7.47 15.68 22.75
N TRP A 4 6.94 16.41 23.73
CA TRP A 4 6.82 15.96 25.12
C TRP A 4 5.46 15.28 25.32
N LEU A 5 5.46 14.04 25.80
CA LEU A 5 4.25 13.35 26.28
C LEU A 5 4.29 13.29 27.81
N HIS A 6 3.30 13.91 28.46
CA HIS A 6 3.16 13.91 29.91
C HIS A 6 2.38 12.68 30.41
N ASN A 7 3.02 11.98 31.36
CA ASN A 7 2.49 11.26 32.53
C ASN A 7 1.50 10.10 32.33
N LEU A 8 1.92 8.89 32.72
CA LEU A 8 1.16 7.96 33.58
C LEU A 8 2.10 6.87 34.13
N GLN A 9 2.37 6.95 35.43
CA GLN A 9 2.74 5.89 36.40
C GLN A 9 3.66 4.73 35.91
N ASN A 10 4.92 4.77 36.35
CA ASN A 10 5.87 3.64 36.48
C ASN A 10 6.14 2.77 35.23
N LYS A 11 6.71 3.33 34.17
CA LYS A 11 7.29 2.53 33.07
C LYS A 11 8.62 3.12 32.60
N LEU A 12 9.64 2.28 32.48
CA LEU A 12 10.97 2.60 31.94
C LEU A 12 10.84 3.43 30.65
N PHE A 13 11.44 4.61 30.64
CA PHE A 13 11.48 5.46 29.46
C PHE A 13 12.67 5.04 28.59
N GLY A 14 12.40 4.38 27.47
CA GLY A 14 13.37 4.23 26.39
C GLY A 14 13.40 5.52 25.57
N VAL A 15 14.46 6.32 25.73
CA VAL A 15 14.70 7.46 24.84
C VAL A 15 15.45 6.93 23.62
N ILE A 16 14.78 6.86 22.47
CA ILE A 16 15.42 6.56 21.20
C ILE A 16 15.79 7.89 20.54
N THR A 17 17.09 8.16 20.44
CA THR A 17 17.61 9.32 19.70
C THR A 17 18.11 8.83 18.34
N ILE A 18 17.48 9.31 17.27
CA ILE A 18 17.87 9.00 15.89
C ILE A 18 18.54 10.25 15.31
N TRP A 19 19.76 10.09 14.82
CA TRP A 19 20.51 11.12 14.11
C TRP A 19 20.38 10.87 12.61
N ASN A 20 19.88 11.86 11.87
CA ASN A 20 19.59 11.73 10.44
C ASN A 20 20.74 12.31 9.59
N GLU A 21 21.94 11.74 9.75
CA GLU A 21 23.14 12.14 9.00
C GLU A 21 23.34 11.21 7.80
N HIS A 22 23.40 11.79 6.60
CA HIS A 22 23.58 11.04 5.36
C HIS A 22 24.70 11.64 4.53
N ASN A 23 25.50 10.78 3.90
CA ASN A 23 26.55 11.16 2.95
C ASN A 23 26.08 11.15 1.48
N HIS A 24 24.77 10.98 1.26
CA HIS A 24 24.13 10.90 -0.06
C HIS A 24 22.74 11.54 -0.02
N SER A 25 22.17 11.81 -1.21
CA SER A 25 20.82 12.34 -1.32
C SER A 25 19.79 11.30 -0.86
N ILE A 26 18.93 11.70 0.08
CA ILE A 26 17.80 10.91 0.57
C ILE A 26 16.52 11.15 -0.23
N ASN A 27 16.50 12.16 -1.11
CA ASN A 27 15.36 12.48 -1.98
C ASN A 27 15.52 11.77 -3.32
N THR A 28 15.61 10.44 -3.29
CA THR A 28 15.68 9.61 -4.49
C THR A 28 14.33 8.97 -4.78
N ALA A 29 14.08 8.63 -6.04
CA ALA A 29 12.91 7.85 -6.43
C ALA A 29 12.81 6.52 -5.64
N GLU A 30 13.94 5.95 -5.22
CA GLU A 30 13.97 4.76 -4.37
C GLU A 30 13.39 5.03 -2.97
N ALA A 31 13.70 6.17 -2.36
CA ALA A 31 13.13 6.56 -1.07
C ALA A 31 11.60 6.75 -1.16
N LEU A 32 11.11 7.30 -2.28
CA LEU A 32 9.67 7.50 -2.53
C LEU A 32 8.88 6.20 -2.58
N ARG A 33 9.51 5.07 -2.94
CA ARG A 33 8.87 3.74 -2.99
C ARG A 33 8.54 3.16 -1.60
N TYR A 34 9.16 3.67 -0.55
CA TYR A 34 8.93 3.23 0.83
C TYR A 34 7.87 4.07 1.56
N LEU A 35 7.31 5.09 0.90
CA LEU A 35 6.25 5.88 1.49
C LEU A 35 4.99 5.03 1.68
N LYS A 36 4.39 5.12 2.87
CA LYS A 36 3.18 4.36 3.20
C LYS A 36 2.00 4.88 2.37
N ALA A 37 1.39 4.00 1.57
CA ALA A 37 0.16 4.28 0.86
C ALA A 37 -0.96 4.76 1.80
N THR A 38 -1.77 5.71 1.34
CA THR A 38 -2.91 6.24 2.09
C THR A 38 -4.05 5.23 2.13
N ASP A 39 -4.91 5.35 3.15
CA ASP A 39 -6.08 4.48 3.26
C ASP A 39 -7.10 4.76 2.14
N ASP A 40 -7.18 6.01 1.66
CA ASP A 40 -8.02 6.40 0.51
C ASP A 40 -7.59 5.67 -0.76
N LEU A 41 -6.29 5.60 -1.02
CA LEU A 41 -5.75 4.90 -2.19
C LEU A 41 -6.05 3.40 -2.11
N ARG A 42 -5.95 2.81 -0.91
CA ARG A 42 -6.35 1.42 -0.70
C ARG A 42 -7.83 1.21 -1.03
N GLN A 43 -8.70 2.11 -0.59
CA GLN A 43 -10.12 2.03 -0.87
C GLN A 43 -10.40 2.10 -2.38
N THR A 44 -9.75 2.99 -3.12
CA THR A 44 -9.86 3.07 -4.58
C THR A 44 -9.48 1.75 -5.25
N PHE A 45 -8.40 1.10 -4.80
CA PHE A 45 -8.01 -0.22 -5.32
C PHE A 45 -9.01 -1.33 -4.94
N GLU A 46 -9.62 -1.27 -3.77
CA GLU A 46 -10.69 -2.19 -3.38
C GLU A 46 -11.95 -1.98 -4.24
N GLU A 47 -12.28 -0.75 -4.63
CA GLU A 47 -13.36 -0.44 -5.59
C GLU A 47 -13.09 -1.07 -6.96
N TYR A 48 -11.86 -0.94 -7.49
CA TYR A 48 -11.49 -1.63 -8.74
C TYR A 48 -11.67 -3.15 -8.66
N MET A 49 -11.33 -3.75 -7.51
CA MET A 49 -11.52 -5.18 -7.29
C MET A 49 -13.01 -5.56 -7.17
N ASN A 50 -13.83 -4.70 -6.55
CA ASN A 50 -15.28 -4.88 -6.47
C ASN A 50 -15.94 -4.80 -7.85
N ASP A 51 -15.39 -4.00 -8.76
CA ASP A 51 -15.81 -3.92 -10.17
C ASP A 51 -15.37 -5.17 -10.98
N GLY A 52 -14.68 -6.13 -10.35
CA GLY A 52 -14.26 -7.38 -10.94
C GLY A 52 -12.89 -7.34 -11.60
N MET A 53 -12.13 -6.25 -11.46
CA MET A 53 -10.79 -6.16 -12.02
C MET A 53 -9.82 -7.09 -11.27
N THR A 54 -8.98 -7.79 -12.02
CA THR A 54 -7.82 -8.46 -11.44
C THR A 54 -6.81 -7.42 -10.94
N MET A 55 -5.93 -7.83 -10.04
CA MET A 55 -4.85 -6.97 -9.54
C MET A 55 -4.05 -6.28 -10.66
N THR A 56 -3.72 -7.01 -11.72
CA THR A 56 -2.96 -6.46 -12.86
C THR A 56 -3.76 -5.43 -13.64
N GLU A 57 -5.05 -5.66 -13.82
CA GLU A 57 -5.96 -4.71 -14.48
C GLU A 57 -6.15 -3.45 -13.64
N ALA A 58 -6.34 -3.59 -12.32
CA ALA A 58 -6.45 -2.47 -11.40
C ALA A 58 -5.20 -1.58 -11.41
N ILE A 59 -3.99 -2.18 -11.41
CA ILE A 59 -2.73 -1.42 -11.51
C ILE A 59 -2.65 -0.66 -12.84
N ARG A 60 -2.90 -1.34 -13.96
CA ARG A 60 -2.84 -0.70 -15.29
C ARG A 60 -3.88 0.40 -15.46
N TYR A 61 -5.07 0.19 -14.91
CA TYR A 61 -6.14 1.18 -14.92
C TYR A 61 -5.72 2.41 -14.11
N HIS A 62 -5.19 2.21 -12.90
CA HIS A 62 -4.69 3.29 -12.05
C HIS A 62 -3.57 4.09 -12.75
N GLU A 63 -2.59 3.41 -13.36
CA GLU A 63 -1.53 4.05 -14.14
C GLU A 63 -2.09 4.85 -15.33
N SER A 64 -3.14 4.35 -15.98
CA SER A 64 -3.82 5.07 -17.07
C SER A 64 -4.53 6.33 -16.56
N VAL A 65 -5.18 6.25 -15.39
CA VAL A 65 -5.80 7.41 -14.72
C VAL A 65 -4.73 8.45 -14.37
N MET A 66 -3.61 8.05 -13.79
CA MET A 66 -2.49 8.96 -13.51
C MET A 66 -1.92 9.61 -14.77
N THR A 67 -1.85 8.86 -15.87
CA THR A 67 -1.42 9.40 -17.17
C THR A 67 -2.38 10.47 -17.67
N MET A 68 -3.70 10.26 -17.55
CA MET A 68 -4.71 11.25 -17.92
C MET A 68 -4.68 12.50 -17.04
N MET A 69 -4.26 12.37 -15.78
CA MET A 69 -4.08 13.48 -14.85
C MET A 69 -2.78 14.28 -15.09
N ASN A 70 -1.99 13.93 -16.12
CA ASN A 70 -0.67 14.52 -16.39
C ASN A 70 0.29 14.47 -15.19
N CYS A 71 0.26 13.36 -14.43
CA CYS A 71 1.19 13.12 -13.33
C CYS A 71 2.65 13.06 -13.82
N SER A 72 3.57 13.54 -12.98
CA SER A 72 5.01 13.53 -13.28
C SER A 72 5.64 12.15 -13.06
N ALA A 73 6.84 11.91 -13.60
CA ALA A 73 7.57 10.67 -13.36
C ALA A 73 7.87 10.42 -11.86
N GLU A 74 8.00 11.49 -11.06
CA GLU A 74 8.18 11.41 -9.62
C GLU A 74 6.92 10.88 -8.92
N ASP A 75 5.74 11.27 -9.41
CA ASP A 75 4.45 10.78 -8.89
C ASP A 75 4.26 9.29 -9.17
N PHE A 76 4.72 8.81 -10.33
CA PHE A 76 4.72 7.38 -10.65
C PHE A 76 5.65 6.56 -9.75
N ALA A 77 6.76 7.16 -9.26
CA ALA A 77 7.67 6.52 -8.32
C ALA A 77 7.21 6.61 -6.86
N ASN A 78 6.23 7.47 -6.58
CA ASN A 78 5.74 7.74 -5.24
C ASN A 78 4.75 6.67 -4.78
N ALA A 79 5.16 5.81 -3.84
CA ALA A 79 4.31 4.73 -3.31
C ALA A 79 3.05 5.22 -2.58
N ARG A 80 2.95 6.51 -2.24
CA ARG A 80 1.71 7.11 -1.73
C ARG A 80 0.66 7.34 -2.80
N LEU A 81 1.07 7.56 -4.04
CA LEU A 81 0.19 7.87 -5.17
C LEU A 81 0.06 6.66 -6.10
N ASN A 82 1.17 5.98 -6.37
CA ASN A 82 1.24 4.77 -7.17
C ASN A 82 1.80 3.61 -6.33
N PRO A 83 0.94 2.75 -5.75
CA PRO A 83 1.39 1.71 -4.84
C PRO A 83 2.23 0.67 -5.59
N ILE A 84 3.30 0.19 -4.94
CA ILE A 84 4.10 -0.89 -5.52
C ILE A 84 3.28 -2.19 -5.64
N TYR A 85 3.61 -3.02 -6.63
CA TYR A 85 2.92 -4.29 -6.89
C TYR A 85 2.67 -5.14 -5.63
N ARG A 86 3.68 -5.29 -4.76
CA ARG A 86 3.56 -6.08 -3.52
C ARG A 86 2.50 -5.53 -2.55
N THR A 87 2.33 -4.20 -2.53
CA THR A 87 1.31 -3.54 -1.70
C THR A 87 -0.08 -3.87 -2.21
N VAL A 88 -0.30 -3.76 -3.52
CA VAL A 88 -1.58 -4.12 -4.15
C VAL A 88 -1.87 -5.61 -4.01
N GLN A 89 -0.85 -6.47 -4.11
CA GLN A 89 -1.00 -7.91 -3.89
C GLN A 89 -1.52 -8.22 -2.48
N ASN A 90 -0.91 -7.60 -1.46
CA ASN A 90 -1.36 -7.75 -0.07
C ASN A 90 -2.81 -7.28 0.12
N TRP A 91 -3.18 -6.13 -0.48
CA TRP A 91 -4.57 -5.66 -0.43
C TRP A 91 -5.54 -6.62 -1.12
N HIS A 92 -5.19 -7.11 -2.30
CA HIS A 92 -6.00 -8.07 -3.03
C HIS A 92 -6.14 -9.41 -2.30
N GLU A 93 -5.11 -9.90 -1.63
CA GLU A 93 -5.20 -11.10 -0.79
C GLU A 93 -6.14 -10.92 0.40
N LYS A 94 -6.04 -9.78 1.09
CA LYS A 94 -6.96 -9.42 2.18
C LYS A 94 -8.39 -9.30 1.69
N TRP A 95 -8.62 -8.53 0.63
CA TRP A 95 -9.93 -8.37 0.01
C TRP A 95 -10.52 -9.73 -0.42
N ARG A 96 -9.71 -10.59 -1.05
CA ARG A 96 -10.16 -11.92 -1.49
C ARG A 96 -10.57 -12.80 -0.30
N SER A 97 -9.84 -12.73 0.80
CA SER A 97 -10.16 -13.50 2.01
C SER A 97 -11.53 -13.13 2.60
N THR A 98 -11.94 -11.86 2.47
CA THR A 98 -13.22 -11.38 2.99
C THR A 98 -14.38 -11.53 2.00
N HIS A 99 -14.12 -11.51 0.68
CA HIS A 99 -15.17 -11.48 -0.35
C HIS A 99 -15.38 -12.80 -1.11
N LEU A 100 -14.34 -13.61 -1.29
CA LEU A 100 -14.38 -14.81 -2.15
C LEU A 100 -14.24 -16.13 -1.40
N GLY A 101 -14.06 -16.07 -0.07
CA GLY A 101 -13.96 -17.25 0.79
C GLY A 101 -12.73 -18.14 0.52
N PRO A 102 -12.57 -19.25 1.25
CA PRO A 102 -11.47 -20.18 1.07
C PRO A 102 -11.54 -20.93 -0.27
N ARG A 103 -10.42 -21.01 -1.00
CA ARG A 103 -10.33 -21.82 -2.24
C ARG A 103 -10.22 -23.33 -2.02
N THR A 104 -10.10 -23.77 -0.77
CA THR A 104 -9.95 -25.17 -0.40
C THR A 104 -10.86 -25.46 0.81
N GLY A 105 -11.95 -26.21 0.59
CA GLY A 105 -12.93 -26.56 1.62
C GLY A 105 -14.33 -26.86 1.08
N GLN A 106 -15.26 -27.19 1.99
CA GLN A 106 -16.69 -27.45 1.69
C GLN A 106 -17.30 -26.28 0.90
N GLY A 107 -17.69 -26.54 -0.36
CA GLY A 107 -18.30 -25.55 -1.26
C GLY A 107 -17.63 -25.42 -2.63
N VAL A 108 -16.44 -26.02 -2.83
CA VAL A 108 -15.79 -26.08 -4.14
C VAL A 108 -16.33 -27.27 -4.93
N ILE A 109 -17.10 -27.01 -6.00
CA ILE A 109 -17.53 -28.05 -6.93
C ILE A 109 -16.33 -28.39 -7.82
N MET A 110 -15.72 -29.56 -7.62
CA MET A 110 -14.77 -30.09 -8.59
C MET A 110 -15.53 -30.46 -9.86
N VAL A 111 -15.36 -29.66 -10.92
CA VAL A 111 -15.78 -30.04 -12.27
C VAL A 111 -14.65 -30.86 -12.86
N CYS A 112 -14.77 -32.19 -12.77
CA CYS A 112 -13.92 -33.11 -13.51
C CYS A 112 -14.43 -33.19 -14.95
N TYR A 113 -13.56 -32.90 -15.93
CA TYR A 113 -13.78 -33.22 -17.34
C TYR A 113 -13.39 -34.66 -17.63
#